data_AF-A0A1I4TEQ3-F1
#
_entry.id   AF-A0A1I4TEQ3-F1
#
_cell.length_a   1.000
_cell.length_b   1.000
_cell.length_c   1.000
_cell.angle_alpha   90.00
_cell.angle_beta   90.00
_cell.angle_gamma   90.00
#
_symmetry.space_group_name_H-M   'P 1'
#
loop_
_entity.id
_entity.type
_entity.pdbx_description
1 polymer ?
#
loop_
_entity_poly.entity_id
_entity_poly.type
_entity_poly.pdbx_seq_one_letter_code
_entity_poly.pdbx_strand_id
1 'polypeptide(L)' 'MDENDPHWDADPLWYDRAEPDVAPSLVLEGLAYLVLLLLAGMACGVRVYRLPDALWCRAAAWLTRWTAGPRRS' A
#
# COMPACT_ATOMS: atom_id res chain seq x y z
N MET A 1 13.26 40.44 -28.31
CA MET A 1 14.07 39.76 -27.28
C MET A 1 14.13 40.71 -26.13
N ASP A 2 13.39 40.41 -25.08
CA ASP A 2 13.31 41.22 -23.86
C ASP A 2 14.60 41.00 -23.07
N GLU A 3 15.38 42.06 -22.86
CA GLU A 3 16.66 42.03 -22.13
C GLU A 3 16.48 41.86 -20.61
N ASN A 4 15.23 41.73 -20.16
CA ASN A 4 14.86 41.58 -18.75
C ASN A 4 14.54 40.14 -18.32
N ASP A 5 14.84 39.13 -19.14
CA ASP A 5 14.79 37.75 -18.67
C ASP A 5 15.96 37.49 -17.72
N PRO A 6 15.70 37.17 -16.43
CA PRO A 6 16.76 36.88 -15.48
C PRO A 6 17.60 35.70 -15.98
N HIS A 7 18.92 35.91 -16.10
CA HIS A 7 19.83 34.84 -16.48
C HIS A 7 19.72 33.73 -15.43
N TRP A 8 19.32 32.53 -15.87
CA TRP A 8 19.04 31.36 -15.03
C TRP A 8 20.15 31.01 -14.02
N ASP A 9 21.39 31.46 -14.26
CA ASP A 9 22.56 31.27 -13.40
C ASP A 9 22.50 32.07 -12.07
N ALA A 10 21.59 33.04 -11.94
CA ALA A 10 21.47 33.87 -10.73
C ALA A 10 20.50 33.32 -9.68
N ASP A 11 19.76 32.25 -9.99
CA ASP A 11 18.75 31.69 -9.09
C ASP A 11 19.31 30.49 -8.32
N PRO A 12 19.62 30.59 -7.02
CA PRO A 12 20.21 29.49 -6.24
C PRO A 12 19.30 28.26 -6.10
N LEU A 13 18.00 28.39 -6.42
CA LEU A 13 17.02 27.30 -6.40
C LEU A 13 16.74 26.73 -7.80
N TRP A 14 17.56 27.06 -8.79
CA TRP A 14 17.42 26.57 -10.17
C TRP A 14 17.37 25.02 -10.24
N TYR A 15 18.13 24.34 -9.38
CA TYR A 15 18.14 22.88 -9.26
C TYR A 15 16.84 22.27 -8.73
N ASP A 16 16.07 23.03 -7.93
CA ASP A 16 14.81 22.58 -7.35
C ASP A 16 13.65 22.72 -8.34
N ARG A 17 13.81 23.60 -9.33
CA ARG A 17 12.91 23.77 -10.49
C ARG A 17 13.32 22.97 -11.71
N ALA A 18 14.37 22.15 -11.62
CA ALA A 18 14.61 21.13 -12.62
C ALA A 18 13.41 20.19 -12.57
N GLU A 19 12.41 20.46 -13.42
CA GLU A 19 11.42 19.47 -13.79
C GLU A 19 12.19 18.19 -14.10
N PRO A 20 11.78 17.02 -13.58
CA PRO A 20 12.51 15.79 -13.83
C PRO A 20 12.52 15.56 -15.36
N ASP A 21 13.64 15.92 -16.00
CA ASP A 21 13.86 15.82 -17.45
C ASP A 21 13.68 14.39 -17.97
N VAL A 22 13.64 13.42 -17.05
CA VAL A 22 13.62 12.00 -17.34
C VAL A 22 12.45 11.37 -16.60
N ALA A 23 11.44 10.95 -17.37
CA ALA A 23 10.40 10.05 -16.88
C ALA A 23 11.08 8.85 -16.16
N PRO A 24 10.55 8.38 -15.02
CA PRO A 24 11.14 7.25 -14.31
C PRO A 24 11.35 6.11 -15.30
N SER A 25 12.57 5.57 -15.33
CA SER A 25 12.91 4.54 -16.31
C SER A 25 11.96 3.35 -16.15
N LEU A 26 11.55 2.73 -17.26
CA LEU A 26 10.64 1.58 -17.26
C LEU A 26 11.09 0.46 -16.30
N VAL A 27 12.41 0.36 -16.05
CA VAL A 27 12.99 -0.58 -15.09
C VAL A 27 12.62 -0.22 -13.65
N LEU A 28 12.72 1.07 -13.28
CA LEU A 28 12.37 1.54 -11.95
C LEU A 28 10.87 1.38 -11.68
N GLU A 29 10.06 1.71 -12.67
CA GLU A 29 8.61 1.52 -12.60
C GLU A 29 8.25 0.03 -12.49
N GLY A 30 8.89 -0.83 -13.28
CA GLY A 30 8.72 -2.28 -13.19
C GLY A 30 9.10 -2.85 -11.82
N LEU A 31 10.19 -2.39 -11.23
CA LEU A 31 10.60 -2.79 -9.87
C LEU A 31 9.59 -2.32 -8.82
N ALA A 32 9.06 -1.09 -8.94
CA ALA A 32 8.03 -0.60 -8.04
C ALA A 32 6.78 -1.47 -8.08
N TYR A 33 6.30 -1.83 -9.28
CA TYR A 33 5.16 -2.74 -9.43
C TYR A 33 5.44 -4.13 -8.88
N LEU A 34 6.64 -4.67 -9.06
CA LEU A 34 7.02 -5.98 -8.52
C LEU A 34 6.99 -5.99 -6.99
N VAL A 35 7.47 -4.92 -6.34
CA VAL A 35 7.38 -4.75 -4.88
C VAL A 35 5.92 -4.71 -4.43
N LEU A 36 5.06 -3.94 -5.10
CA LEU A 36 3.64 -3.89 -4.80
C LEU A 36 2.96 -5.26 -4.93
N LEU A 37 3.33 -6.04 -5.96
CA LEU A 37 2.81 -7.38 -6.20
C LEU A 37 3.23 -8.36 -5.09
N LEU A 38 4.48 -8.28 -4.62
CA LEU A 38 4.97 -9.06 -3.48
C LEU A 38 4.22 -8.73 -2.19
N LEU A 39 4.01 -7.44 -1.91
CA LEU A 39 3.22 -6.99 -0.74
C LEU A 39 1.78 -7.48 -0.81
N ALA A 40 1.14 -7.37 -1.98
CA ALA A 40 -0.21 -7.87 -2.19
C ALA A 40 -0.29 -9.40 -2.01
N GLY A 41 0.70 -10.14 -2.53
CA GLY A 41 0.83 -11.58 -2.35
C GLY A 41 0.97 -11.97 -0.88
N MET A 42 1.83 -11.29 -0.12
CA MET A 42 2.00 -11.51 1.32
C MET A 42 0.72 -11.21 2.10
N ALA A 43 0.05 -10.09 1.82
CA ALA A 43 -1.21 -9.72 2.46
C ALA A 43 -2.31 -10.76 2.17
N CYS A 44 -2.38 -11.25 0.93
CA CYS A 44 -3.29 -12.32 0.55
C CYS A 44 -2.96 -13.63 1.29
N GLY A 45 -1.68 -14.02 1.33
CA GLY A 45 -1.22 -15.22 2.05
C GLY A 45 -1.56 -15.17 3.54
N VAL A 46 -1.32 -14.04 4.20
CA VAL A 46 -1.71 -13.82 5.60
C VAL A 46 -3.22 -13.91 5.78
N ARG A 47 -4.01 -13.35 4.85
CA ARG A 47 -5.48 -13.40 4.93
C ARG A 47 -6.00 -14.82 4.75
N VAL A 48 -5.43 -15.59 3.82
CA VAL A 48 -5.75 -17.01 3.62
C VAL A 48 -5.35 -17.82 4.84
N TYR A 49 -4.18 -17.55 5.43
CA TYR A 49 -3.74 -18.24 6.63
C TYR A 49 -4.62 -17.93 7.86
N ARG A 50 -5.18 -16.71 7.95
CA ARG A 50 -6.06 -16.30 9.06
C ARG A 50 -7.52 -16.69 8.89
N LEU A 51 -7.95 -17.04 7.68
CA LEU A 51 -9.31 -17.46 7.40
C LEU A 51 -9.74 -18.72 8.18
N PRO A 52 -8.94 -19.80 8.24
CA PRO A 52 -9.25 -20.99 9.05
C PRO A 52 -9.44 -20.66 10.53
N ASP A 53 -8.54 -19.88 11.12
CA ASP A 53 -8.64 -19.47 12.54
C ASP A 53 -9.89 -18.63 12.79
N ALA A 54 -10.19 -17.67 11.92
CA ALA A 54 -11.38 -16.84 12.06
C ALA A 54 -12.67 -17.66 11.90
N LEU A 55 -12.68 -18.64 10.98
CA LEU A 55 -13.79 -19.57 10.80
C LEU A 55 -13.96 -20.47 12.02
N TRP A 56 -12.86 -20.99 12.58
CA TRP A 56 -12.86 -21.83 13.77
C TRP A 56 -13.36 -21.06 15.00
N CYS A 57 -12.84 -19.86 15.25
CA CYS A 57 -13.31 -18.99 16.33
C CYS A 57 -14.79 -18.63 16.18
N ARG A 58 -15.26 -18.37 14.95
CA ARG A 58 -16.67 -18.06 14.68
C ARG A 58 -17.57 -19.28 14.88
N ALA A 59 -17.13 -20.46 14.47
CA ALA A 59 -17.83 -21.72 14.69
C ALA A 59 -17.91 -22.05 16.19
N ALA A 60 -16.82 -21.90 16.93
CA ALA A 60 -16.78 -22.09 18.38
C ALA A 60 -17.66 -21.07 19.12
N ALA A 61 -17.66 -19.80 18.70
CA ALA A 61 -18.55 -18.77 19.24
C ALA A 61 -20.03 -19.08 18.96
N TRP A 62 -20.34 -19.69 17.82
CA TRP A 62 -21.69 -20.13 17.50
C TRP A 62 -22.09 -21.32 18.38
N LEU A 63 -21.24 -22.34 18.48
CA LEU A 63 -21.47 -23.51 19.33
C LEU A 63 -21.67 -23.14 20.81
N THR A 64 -20.87 -22.22 21.34
CA THR A 64 -20.99 -21.74 22.73
C THR A 64 -22.30 -20.97 22.96
N ARG A 65 -22.81 -20.22 21.98
CA ARG A 65 -24.14 -19.60 22.06
C ARG A 65 -25.27 -20.62 22.08
N TRP A 66 -25.11 -21.74 21.36
CA TRP A 66 -26.09 -22.83 21.34
C TRP A 66 -26.06 -23.66 22.63
N THR A 67 -24.87 -23.93 23.19
CA THR A 67 -24.75 -24.67 24.45
C THR A 67 -25.09 -23.81 25.68
N ALA A 68 -24.97 -22.48 25.59
CA ALA A 68 -25.47 -21.53 26.59
C ALA A 68 -27.00 -21.32 26.49
N GLY A 69 -27.76 -22.38 26.17
CA GLY A 69 -29.21 -22.39 26.13
C GLY A 69 -29.84 -21.67 27.34
N PRO A 70 -31.06 -21.15 27.18
CA PRO A 70 -31.61 -20.10 28.05
C PRO A 70 -31.45 -20.50 29.50
N ARG A 71 -30.72 -19.68 30.27
CA ARG A 71 -30.71 -19.82 31.73
C ARG A 71 -32.17 -19.76 32.16
N ARG A 72 -32.73 -20.92 32.50
CA ARG A 72 -34.04 -21.04 33.13
C ARG A 72 -33.92 -20.30 34.46
N SER A 73 -34.45 -19.08 34.48
CA SER A 73 -34.86 -18.38 35.70
C SER A 73 -36.24 -18.86 36.10
#